data_AF-A0AAU6SNB3-F1
#
_entry.id   AF-A0AAU6SNB3-F1
#
_cell.length_a   1.000
_cell.length_b   1.000
_cell.length_c   1.000
_cell.angle_alpha   90.00
_cell.angle_beta   90.00
_cell.angle_gamma   90.00
#
_symmetry.space_group_name_H-M   'P 1'
#
loop_
_entity.id
_entity.type
_entity.pdbx_description
1 polymer ?
#
loop_
_entity_poly.entity_id
_entity_poly.type
_entity_poly.pdbx_seq_one_letter_code
_entity_poly.pdbx_strand_id
1 'polypeptide(L)'
;MKQDNFRSWLTQGIILLPYLYLFPFIALANNSDKKMVVLSIVSIVAILIHSKFQYLKENIKNPIFITVALMCIYVLGKYIFMSSSPSMLRVLLSVTLLMSIFPNQLISQNRLIWLSFISSSLLFINSSYHTFYLEHIRYTGDLNAIPYATICAVMAVIGFFFALKTAKIIPAITFLLATFCVVLSQTRGIWLALLCAMIIIIAYSIKNNKHWMRIGITIILATVSISYMMKDTISQRIEQTRVEIERIESGDLASSIGLRLQMWQAATEIAKVNPWFGVGSDHKNILIALVEEGKLQESIGEFHPDHYHNQFFENLAKMGIIGLILTILLMLTPIIYAIRKNVANRELIISLSVLFFIACLTDVPFWYAETSLLYFLLIIPLCNKDFEL
;
A
#
# COMPACT_ATOMS: atom_id res chain seq x y z
N MET A 1 35.25 19.48 12.57
CA MET A 1 34.46 18.60 13.47
C MET A 1 33.00 19.02 13.65
N LYS A 2 32.63 20.12 14.33
CA LYS A 2 31.19 20.50 14.46
C LYS A 2 30.52 20.89 13.12
N GLN A 3 31.26 21.56 12.24
CA GLN A 3 30.74 22.06 10.96
C GLN A 3 30.56 20.92 9.92
N ASP A 4 31.44 19.90 9.93
CA ASP A 4 31.34 18.72 9.06
C ASP A 4 30.17 17.82 9.45
N ASN A 5 29.91 17.68 10.76
CA ASN A 5 28.77 16.92 11.26
C ASN A 5 27.43 17.60 10.89
N PHE A 6 27.36 18.92 10.95
CA PHE A 6 26.15 19.66 10.55
C PHE A 6 25.87 19.53 9.04
N ARG A 7 26.89 19.67 8.19
CA ARG A 7 26.76 19.48 6.73
C ARG A 7 26.32 18.07 6.36
N SER A 8 26.90 17.05 7.01
CA SER A 8 26.50 15.66 6.82
C SER A 8 25.05 15.41 7.23
N TRP A 9 24.64 15.93 8.39
CA TRP A 9 23.26 15.83 8.87
C TRP A 9 22.26 16.52 7.92
N LEU A 10 22.56 17.74 7.47
CA LEU A 10 21.73 18.47 6.51
C LEU A 10 21.56 17.70 5.20
N THR A 11 22.66 17.15 4.68
CA THR A 11 22.66 16.38 3.43
C THR A 11 21.78 15.14 3.56
N GLN A 12 21.90 14.38 4.66
CA GLN A 12 21.03 13.24 4.92
C GLN A 12 19.56 13.64 5.04
N GLY A 13 19.27 14.79 5.65
CA GLY A 13 17.91 15.34 5.73
C GLY A 13 17.32 15.61 4.35
N ILE A 14 18.08 16.22 3.45
CA ILE A 14 17.65 16.50 2.07
C ILE A 14 17.43 15.20 1.28
N ILE A 15 18.32 14.21 1.44
CA ILE A 15 18.17 12.90 0.78
C ILE A 15 16.91 12.17 1.29
N LEU A 16 16.53 12.38 2.55
CA LEU A 16 15.37 11.74 3.18
C LEU A 16 14.05 12.49 2.98
N LEU A 17 14.01 13.63 2.28
CA LEU A 17 12.78 14.41 2.05
C LEU A 17 11.59 13.56 1.55
N PRO A 18 11.76 12.64 0.58
CA PRO A 18 10.72 11.71 0.17
C PRO A 18 10.14 10.93 1.34
N TYR A 19 10.96 10.39 2.23
CA TYR A 19 10.50 9.62 3.40
C TYR A 19 9.86 10.52 4.46
N LEU A 20 10.43 11.70 4.71
CA LEU A 20 9.89 12.71 5.63
C LEU A 20 8.52 13.24 5.17
N TYR A 21 8.22 13.18 3.87
CA TYR A 21 6.92 13.54 3.32
C TYR A 21 5.97 12.34 3.21
N LEU A 22 6.48 11.21 2.72
CA LEU A 22 5.73 9.99 2.48
C LEU A 22 5.01 9.50 3.73
N PHE A 23 5.69 9.44 4.87
CA PHE A 23 5.05 8.93 6.09
C PHE A 23 4.00 9.89 6.64
N PRO A 24 4.31 11.17 6.91
CA PRO A 24 3.39 12.02 7.65
C PRO A 24 2.31 12.66 6.77
N PHE A 25 2.60 12.92 5.49
CA PHE A 25 1.80 13.83 4.67
C PHE A 25 1.20 13.20 3.42
N ILE A 26 1.68 12.03 2.96
CA ILE A 26 1.16 11.44 1.72
C ILE A 26 -0.36 11.22 1.76
N ALA A 27 -0.89 10.92 2.96
CA ALA A 27 -2.30 10.62 3.18
C ALA A 27 -3.18 11.85 3.44
N LEU A 28 -2.57 13.00 3.75
CA LEU A 28 -3.25 14.18 4.29
C LEU A 28 -3.11 15.41 3.39
N ALA A 29 -2.10 15.42 2.52
CA ALA A 29 -1.81 16.56 1.69
C ALA A 29 -2.51 16.48 0.34
N ASN A 30 -3.17 17.57 -0.04
CA ASN A 30 -3.66 17.78 -1.39
C ASN A 30 -2.56 17.64 -2.46
N ASN A 31 -2.88 16.93 -3.56
CA ASN A 31 -1.94 16.63 -4.66
C ASN A 31 -0.60 16.03 -4.17
N SER A 32 -0.66 15.08 -3.23
CA SER A 32 0.51 14.52 -2.58
C SER A 32 1.44 13.78 -3.55
N ASP A 33 0.89 13.12 -4.57
CA ASP A 33 1.60 12.48 -5.67
C ASP A 33 2.57 13.44 -6.38
N LYS A 34 2.10 14.64 -6.75
CA LYS A 34 2.89 15.67 -7.45
C LYS A 34 3.99 16.21 -6.54
N LYS A 35 3.66 16.50 -5.28
CA LYS A 35 4.63 17.00 -4.30
C LYS A 35 5.73 15.99 -4.03
N MET A 36 5.38 14.70 -3.94
CA MET A 36 6.34 13.62 -3.73
C MET A 36 7.36 13.51 -4.87
N VAL A 37 6.94 13.75 -6.11
CA VAL A 37 7.83 13.75 -7.28
C VAL A 37 8.85 14.87 -7.19
N VAL A 38 8.41 16.09 -6.84
CA VAL A 38 9.31 17.24 -6.65
C VAL A 38 10.35 16.93 -5.56
N LEU A 39 9.91 16.39 -4.41
CA LEU A 39 10.82 16.01 -3.33
C LEU A 39 11.79 14.90 -3.75
N SER A 40 11.32 13.93 -4.55
CA SER A 40 12.17 12.87 -5.10
C SER A 40 13.24 13.42 -6.04
N ILE A 41 12.92 14.40 -6.88
CA ILE A 41 13.89 15.09 -7.75
C ILE A 41 14.94 15.82 -6.90
N VAL A 42 14.53 16.55 -5.87
CA VAL A 42 15.46 17.24 -4.95
C VAL A 42 16.41 16.24 -4.30
N SER A 43 15.91 15.10 -3.82
CA SER A 43 16.77 14.06 -3.24
C SER A 43 17.68 13.40 -4.26
N ILE A 44 17.22 13.13 -5.49
CA ILE A 44 18.07 12.62 -6.58
C ILE A 44 19.23 13.58 -6.85
N VAL A 45 18.95 14.88 -6.99
CA VAL A 45 19.99 15.89 -7.21
C VAL A 45 20.98 15.92 -6.03
N ALA A 46 20.49 15.88 -4.79
CA ALA A 46 21.35 15.83 -3.61
C ALA A 46 22.26 14.58 -3.58
N ILE A 47 21.73 13.40 -3.93
CA ILE A 47 22.50 12.16 -4.02
C ILE A 47 23.57 12.27 -5.11
N LEU A 48 23.22 12.78 -6.30
CA LEU A 48 24.17 12.92 -7.42
C LEU A 48 25.32 13.88 -7.09
N ILE A 49 25.05 14.96 -6.35
CA ILE A 49 26.07 15.91 -5.90
C ILE A 49 27.01 15.26 -4.87
N HIS A 50 26.46 14.55 -3.87
CA HIS A 50 27.23 14.08 -2.72
C HIS A 50 27.90 12.71 -2.92
N SER A 51 27.15 11.76 -3.47
CA SER A 51 27.54 10.34 -3.58
C SER A 51 27.64 9.86 -5.03
N LYS A 52 27.28 10.70 -6.01
CA LYS A 52 27.28 10.36 -7.45
C LYS A 52 26.54 9.04 -7.69
N PHE A 53 27.16 8.09 -8.37
CA PHE A 53 26.59 6.77 -8.67
C PHE A 53 27.12 5.65 -7.76
N GLN A 54 27.63 5.98 -6.57
CA GLN A 54 28.25 5.02 -5.65
C GLN A 54 27.35 3.81 -5.37
N TYR A 55 26.05 4.04 -5.13
CA TYR A 55 25.10 2.99 -4.76
C TYR A 55 24.46 2.28 -5.96
N LEU A 56 24.68 2.76 -7.19
CA LEU A 56 23.98 2.27 -8.38
C LEU A 56 24.19 0.77 -8.60
N LYS A 57 25.45 0.33 -8.58
CA LYS A 57 25.83 -1.06 -8.86
C LYS A 57 25.24 -2.06 -7.86
N GLU A 58 25.01 -1.64 -6.62
CA GLU A 58 24.41 -2.47 -5.58
C GLU A 58 22.87 -2.49 -5.72
N ASN A 59 22.26 -1.31 -5.85
CA ASN A 59 20.81 -1.17 -5.91
C ASN A 59 20.18 -1.85 -7.13
N ILE A 60 20.83 -1.81 -8.30
CA ILE A 60 20.33 -2.48 -9.51
C ILE A 60 20.33 -4.01 -9.42
N LYS A 61 21.05 -4.58 -8.44
CA LYS A 61 21.05 -6.04 -8.18
C LYS A 61 19.92 -6.48 -7.26
N ASN A 62 19.21 -5.53 -6.63
CA ASN A 62 18.09 -5.85 -5.76
C ASN A 62 16.93 -6.42 -6.61
N PRO A 63 16.48 -7.65 -6.37
CA PRO A 63 15.45 -8.28 -7.21
C PRO A 63 14.10 -7.54 -7.17
N ILE A 64 13.80 -6.87 -6.06
CA ILE A 64 12.59 -6.06 -5.93
C ILE A 64 12.71 -4.81 -6.82
N PHE A 65 13.87 -4.13 -6.80
CA PHE A 65 14.14 -3.01 -7.69
C PHE A 65 13.99 -3.42 -9.17
N ILE A 66 14.56 -4.56 -9.56
CA ILE A 66 14.45 -5.08 -10.94
C ILE A 66 12.98 -5.27 -11.32
N THR A 67 12.15 -5.83 -10.42
CA THR A 67 10.73 -6.04 -10.69
C THR A 67 9.97 -4.71 -10.87
N VAL A 68 10.27 -3.71 -10.03
CA VAL A 68 9.70 -2.35 -10.17
C VAL A 68 10.17 -1.68 -11.46
N ALA A 69 11.44 -1.83 -11.84
CA ALA A 69 11.98 -1.29 -13.08
C ALA A 69 11.35 -1.94 -14.32
N LEU A 70 11.13 -3.26 -14.30
CA LEU A 70 10.41 -3.97 -15.37
C LEU A 70 8.97 -3.48 -15.50
N MET A 71 8.28 -3.28 -14.37
CA MET A 71 6.95 -2.67 -14.36
C MET A 71 6.97 -1.24 -14.91
N CYS A 72 7.98 -0.45 -14.56
CA CYS A 72 8.17 0.90 -15.07
C CYS A 72 8.36 0.91 -16.60
N ILE A 73 9.23 0.06 -17.13
CA ILE A 73 9.46 -0.08 -18.57
C ILE A 73 8.16 -0.52 -19.28
N TYR A 74 7.42 -1.46 -18.70
CA TYR A 74 6.15 -1.93 -19.26
C TYR A 74 5.11 -0.81 -19.34
N VAL A 75 4.94 -0.05 -18.24
CA VAL A 75 4.01 1.08 -18.19
C VAL A 75 4.45 2.22 -19.11
N LEU A 76 5.76 2.46 -19.26
CA LEU A 76 6.31 3.43 -20.21
C LEU A 76 6.02 3.03 -21.65
N GLY A 77 6.25 1.75 -22.00
CA GLY A 77 5.90 1.20 -23.31
C GLY A 77 4.41 1.37 -23.61
N LYS A 78 3.54 1.02 -22.65
CA LYS A 78 2.12 1.33 -22.77
C LYS A 78 1.91 2.82 -22.99
N TYR A 79 2.39 3.71 -22.12
CA TYR A 79 2.17 5.15 -22.29
C TYR A 79 2.55 5.71 -23.67
N ILE A 80 3.62 5.19 -24.30
CA ILE A 80 4.04 5.58 -25.65
C ILE A 80 3.13 5.01 -26.74
N PHE A 81 2.70 3.74 -26.62
CA PHE A 81 2.03 3.00 -27.70
C PHE A 81 0.51 2.81 -27.50
N MET A 82 0.01 2.96 -26.27
CA MET A 82 -1.33 2.63 -25.81
C MET A 82 -1.74 3.58 -24.67
N SER A 83 -2.74 4.42 -24.86
CA SER A 83 -3.18 5.41 -23.86
C SER A 83 -3.24 4.83 -22.43
N SER A 84 -2.34 5.31 -21.58
CA SER A 84 -2.07 4.76 -20.24
C SER A 84 -2.05 5.88 -19.19
N SER A 85 -2.26 5.53 -17.92
CA SER A 85 -2.33 6.49 -16.82
C SER A 85 -1.01 7.26 -16.63
N PRO A 86 -1.00 8.59 -16.81
CA PRO A 86 0.20 9.40 -16.56
C PRO A 86 0.65 9.38 -15.09
N SER A 87 -0.30 9.13 -14.16
CA SER A 87 -0.02 9.11 -12.72
C SER A 87 0.84 7.89 -12.33
N MET A 88 0.44 6.70 -12.79
CA MET A 88 1.16 5.45 -12.51
C MET A 88 2.59 5.50 -13.07
N LEU A 89 2.75 5.99 -14.31
CA LEU A 89 4.05 6.15 -14.93
C LEU A 89 4.97 7.07 -14.10
N ARG A 90 4.43 8.21 -13.64
CA ARG A 90 5.18 9.19 -12.84
C ARG A 90 5.69 8.59 -11.53
N VAL A 91 4.87 7.80 -10.84
CA VAL A 91 5.25 7.10 -9.62
C VAL A 91 6.35 6.07 -9.90
N LEU A 92 6.16 5.20 -10.88
CA LEU A 92 7.13 4.16 -11.21
C LEU A 92 8.46 4.74 -11.68
N LEU A 93 8.46 5.80 -12.48
CA LEU A 93 9.67 6.51 -12.87
C LEU A 93 10.36 7.15 -11.66
N SER A 94 9.62 7.84 -10.81
CA SER A 94 10.19 8.51 -9.62
C SER A 94 10.84 7.50 -8.68
N VAL A 95 10.15 6.38 -8.40
CA VAL A 95 10.68 5.30 -7.57
C VAL A 95 11.89 4.65 -8.22
N THR A 96 11.82 4.29 -9.51
CA THR A 96 12.92 3.63 -10.20
C THR A 96 14.17 4.51 -10.24
N LEU A 97 14.03 5.79 -10.59
CA LEU A 97 15.15 6.73 -10.63
C LEU A 97 15.74 6.97 -9.24
N LEU A 98 14.89 7.27 -8.25
CA LEU A 98 15.35 7.53 -6.87
C LEU A 98 16.05 6.29 -6.29
N MET A 99 15.39 5.13 -6.31
CA MET A 99 15.89 3.90 -5.69
C MET A 99 17.10 3.32 -6.42
N SER A 100 17.32 3.65 -7.70
CA SER A 100 18.52 3.22 -8.42
C SER A 100 19.81 3.74 -7.76
N ILE A 101 19.78 4.92 -7.12
CA ILE A 101 20.97 5.55 -6.51
C ILE A 101 20.81 5.80 -5.00
N PHE A 102 19.68 5.42 -4.40
CA PHE A 102 19.37 5.74 -3.02
C PHE A 102 20.30 5.02 -2.01
N PRO A 103 20.88 5.74 -1.03
CA PRO A 103 21.66 5.13 0.04
C PRO A 103 20.76 4.41 1.05
N ASN A 104 20.48 3.12 0.81
CA ASN A 104 19.55 2.31 1.62
C ASN A 104 19.88 2.28 3.13
N GLN A 105 21.17 2.43 3.48
CA GLN A 105 21.66 2.52 4.87
C GLN A 105 21.09 3.72 5.64
N LEU A 106 20.57 4.74 4.95
CA LEU A 106 19.90 5.87 5.60
C LEU A 106 18.54 5.48 6.20
N ILE A 107 17.93 4.37 5.81
CA ILE A 107 16.68 3.94 6.44
C ILE A 107 17.06 3.05 7.63
N SER A 108 17.19 3.63 8.82
CA SER A 108 17.51 2.87 10.03
C SER A 108 16.24 2.47 10.80
N GLN A 109 16.35 1.46 11.66
CA GLN A 109 15.28 1.07 12.59
C GLN A 109 14.71 2.27 13.36
N ASN A 110 15.57 3.10 13.96
CA ASN A 110 15.11 4.26 14.73
C ASN A 110 14.36 5.27 13.84
N ARG A 111 14.81 5.49 12.59
CA ARG A 111 14.12 6.39 11.66
C ARG A 111 12.75 5.86 11.30
N LEU A 112 12.63 4.57 10.98
CA LEU A 112 11.33 3.95 10.69
C LEU A 112 10.38 4.06 11.87
N ILE A 113 10.84 3.77 13.10
CA ILE A 113 10.02 3.90 14.32
C ILE A 113 9.46 5.33 14.45
N TRP A 114 10.31 6.34 14.35
CA TRP A 114 9.88 7.73 14.49
C TRP A 114 9.01 8.22 13.32
N LEU A 115 9.34 7.85 12.09
CA LEU A 115 8.53 8.17 10.92
C LEU A 115 7.12 7.57 11.03
N SER A 116 7.03 6.28 11.43
CA SER A 116 5.74 5.62 11.64
C SER A 116 4.98 6.24 12.80
N PHE A 117 5.64 6.61 13.90
CA PHE A 117 4.98 7.24 15.04
C PHE A 117 4.37 8.59 14.68
N ILE A 118 5.16 9.47 14.04
CA ILE A 118 4.70 10.80 13.61
C ILE A 118 3.53 10.66 12.63
N SER A 119 3.64 9.73 11.67
CA SER A 119 2.57 9.40 10.73
C SER A 119 1.30 8.97 11.45
N SER A 120 1.37 7.96 12.32
CA SER A 120 0.23 7.46 13.08
C SER A 120 -0.41 8.54 13.96
N SER A 121 0.37 9.42 14.57
CA SER A 121 -0.16 10.54 15.36
C SER A 121 -0.97 11.51 14.50
N LEU A 122 -0.46 11.90 13.33
CA LEU A 122 -1.17 12.80 12.42
C LEU A 122 -2.42 12.15 11.82
N LEU A 123 -2.33 10.88 11.42
CA LEU A 123 -3.47 10.10 10.92
C LEU A 123 -4.57 9.98 12.00
N PHE A 124 -4.17 9.74 13.26
CA PHE A 124 -5.11 9.70 14.38
C PHE A 124 -5.79 11.03 14.62
N ILE A 125 -5.05 12.14 14.62
CA ILE A 125 -5.63 13.49 14.74
C ILE A 125 -6.64 13.74 13.62
N ASN A 126 -6.26 13.45 12.37
CA ASN A 126 -7.14 13.64 11.20
C ASN A 126 -8.42 12.79 11.29
N SER A 127 -8.27 11.49 11.57
CA SER A 127 -9.41 10.55 11.67
C SER A 127 -10.35 10.95 12.81
N SER A 128 -9.79 11.38 13.95
CA SER A 128 -10.56 11.81 15.12
C SER A 128 -11.27 13.13 14.87
N TYR A 129 -10.61 14.07 14.20
CA TYR A 129 -11.22 15.34 13.80
C TYR A 129 -12.42 15.13 12.88
N HIS A 130 -12.27 14.34 11.80
CA HIS A 130 -13.38 14.09 10.90
C HIS A 130 -14.51 13.27 11.53
N THR A 131 -14.17 12.25 12.32
CA THR A 131 -15.19 11.35 12.88
C THR A 131 -15.93 11.96 14.07
N PHE A 132 -15.21 12.56 15.03
CA PHE A 132 -15.80 12.98 16.30
C PHE A 132 -16.14 14.47 16.36
N TYR A 133 -15.40 15.32 15.64
CA TYR A 133 -15.68 16.76 15.65
C TYR A 133 -16.60 17.17 14.49
N LEU A 134 -16.36 16.65 13.29
CA LEU A 134 -17.21 16.93 12.13
C LEU A 134 -18.36 15.92 11.93
N GLU A 135 -18.41 14.86 12.75
CA GLU A 135 -19.42 13.79 12.67
C GLU A 135 -19.51 13.12 11.28
N HIS A 136 -18.42 13.17 10.51
CA HIS A 136 -18.33 12.55 9.20
C HIS A 136 -17.83 11.12 9.31
N ILE A 137 -18.75 10.17 9.14
CA ILE A 137 -18.42 8.74 9.17
C ILE A 137 -17.62 8.39 7.91
N ARG A 138 -16.48 7.70 8.10
CA ARG A 138 -15.65 7.15 7.01
C ARG A 138 -14.98 8.21 6.11
N TYR A 139 -15.16 9.50 6.40
CA TYR A 139 -14.50 10.57 5.67
C TYR A 139 -13.07 10.76 6.17
N THR A 140 -12.11 10.80 5.25
CA THR A 140 -10.67 10.81 5.57
C THR A 140 -9.95 12.03 4.99
N GLY A 141 -10.68 13.01 4.47
CA GLY A 141 -10.13 14.16 3.76
C GLY A 141 -10.01 13.88 2.26
N ASP A 142 -8.87 14.24 1.68
CA ASP A 142 -8.63 14.17 0.23
C ASP A 142 -8.50 12.73 -0.32
N LEU A 143 -8.09 11.78 0.53
CA LEU A 143 -7.98 10.37 0.14
C LEU A 143 -9.27 9.61 0.42
N ASN A 144 -9.59 8.68 -0.47
CA ASN A 144 -10.61 7.67 -0.25
C ASN A 144 -10.29 6.80 0.97
N ALA A 145 -11.32 6.33 1.66
CA ALA A 145 -11.18 5.58 2.92
C ALA A 145 -10.33 4.30 2.80
N ILE A 146 -10.34 3.62 1.64
CA ILE A 146 -9.61 2.35 1.44
C ILE A 146 -8.09 2.55 1.30
N PRO A 147 -7.58 3.40 0.39
CA PRO A 147 -6.14 3.70 0.34
C PRO A 147 -5.66 4.36 1.64
N TYR A 148 -6.48 5.21 2.27
CA TYR A 148 -6.17 5.78 3.58
C TYR A 148 -5.98 4.68 4.65
N ALA A 149 -6.93 3.75 4.77
CA ALA A 149 -6.85 2.64 5.71
C ALA A 149 -5.66 1.72 5.42
N THR A 150 -5.31 1.54 4.15
CA THR A 150 -4.11 0.76 3.76
C THR A 150 -2.84 1.40 4.30
N ILE A 151 -2.71 2.72 4.22
CA ILE A 151 -1.59 3.48 4.80
C ILE A 151 -1.57 3.32 6.33
N CYS A 152 -2.71 3.46 7.00
CA CYS A 152 -2.81 3.22 8.45
C CYS A 152 -2.39 1.79 8.80
N ALA A 153 -2.82 0.78 8.05
CA ALA A 153 -2.45 -0.61 8.30
C ALA A 153 -0.95 -0.86 8.12
N VAL A 154 -0.29 -0.21 7.16
CA VAL A 154 1.18 -0.25 7.04
C VAL A 154 1.85 0.29 8.30
N MET A 155 1.39 1.43 8.83
CA MET A 155 1.94 1.99 10.07
C MET A 155 1.69 1.08 11.27
N ALA A 156 0.52 0.44 11.32
CA ALA A 156 0.19 -0.54 12.35
C ALA A 156 1.15 -1.74 12.28
N VAL A 157 1.37 -2.32 11.09
CA VAL A 157 2.29 -3.46 10.91
C VAL A 157 3.72 -3.11 11.34
N ILE A 158 4.21 -1.91 10.98
CA ILE A 158 5.54 -1.42 11.40
C ILE A 158 5.61 -1.25 12.93
N GLY A 159 4.62 -0.59 13.52
CA GLY A 159 4.53 -0.39 14.97
C GLY A 159 4.47 -1.71 15.73
N PHE A 160 3.68 -2.67 15.24
CA PHE A 160 3.53 -3.99 15.83
C PHE A 160 4.85 -4.78 15.79
N PHE A 161 5.49 -4.82 14.63
CA PHE A 161 6.78 -5.47 14.45
C PHE A 161 7.84 -4.91 15.41
N PHE A 162 8.00 -3.58 15.47
CA PHE A 162 9.01 -2.98 16.33
C PHE A 162 8.65 -3.05 17.82
N ALA A 163 7.37 -3.07 18.19
CA ALA A 163 6.95 -3.30 19.57
C ALA A 163 7.40 -4.70 20.04
N LEU A 164 7.24 -5.70 19.17
CA LEU A 164 7.68 -7.08 19.38
C LEU A 164 9.17 -7.32 19.14
N LYS A 165 9.93 -6.37 18.60
CA LYS A 165 11.37 -6.53 18.41
C LYS A 165 12.18 -5.78 19.45
N THR A 166 11.70 -4.61 19.87
CA THR A 166 12.46 -3.67 20.70
C THR A 166 11.92 -3.51 22.11
N ALA A 167 10.68 -3.97 22.38
CA ALA A 167 9.96 -3.72 23.63
C ALA A 167 9.85 -2.23 24.03
N LYS A 168 10.03 -1.32 23.06
CA LYS A 168 9.86 0.13 23.26
C LYS A 168 8.37 0.49 23.24
N ILE A 169 8.00 1.49 24.04
CA ILE A 169 6.62 1.98 24.13
C ILE A 169 6.17 2.72 22.85
N ILE A 170 7.07 3.43 22.17
CA ILE A 170 6.74 4.24 20.99
C ILE A 170 6.15 3.39 19.85
N PRO A 171 6.76 2.25 19.44
CA PRO A 171 6.14 1.33 18.49
C PRO A 171 4.77 0.79 18.92
N ALA A 172 4.57 0.52 20.21
CA ALA A 172 3.28 0.05 20.72
C ALA A 172 2.20 1.14 20.60
N ILE A 173 2.52 2.40 20.94
CA ILE A 173 1.62 3.54 20.72
C ILE A 173 1.35 3.72 19.21
N THR A 174 2.38 3.59 18.38
CA THR A 174 2.24 3.65 16.91
C THR A 174 1.22 2.65 16.40
N PHE A 175 1.31 1.40 16.87
CA PHE A 175 0.35 0.34 16.53
C PHE A 175 -1.07 0.70 16.98
N LEU A 176 -1.26 1.13 18.23
CA LEU A 176 -2.59 1.43 18.76
C LEU A 176 -3.26 2.59 18.01
N LEU A 177 -2.53 3.69 17.77
CA LEU A 177 -3.05 4.85 17.02
C LEU A 177 -3.42 4.47 15.58
N ALA A 178 -2.55 3.73 14.90
CA ALA A 178 -2.78 3.30 13.53
C ALA A 178 -3.93 2.31 13.40
N THR A 179 -4.00 1.31 14.28
CA THR A 179 -5.09 0.33 14.33
C THR A 179 -6.42 1.00 14.61
N PHE A 180 -6.46 1.99 15.51
CA PHE A 180 -7.67 2.78 15.74
C PHE A 180 -8.18 3.45 14.44
N CYS A 181 -7.29 4.05 13.65
CA CYS A 181 -7.66 4.64 12.35
C CYS A 181 -8.17 3.58 11.35
N VAL A 182 -7.57 2.38 11.35
CA VAL A 182 -8.04 1.25 10.52
C VAL A 182 -9.46 0.86 10.90
N VAL A 183 -9.79 0.78 12.20
CA VAL A 183 -11.17 0.45 12.63
C VAL A 183 -12.14 1.58 12.29
N LEU A 184 -11.76 2.86 12.50
CA LEU A 184 -12.59 4.02 12.13
C LEU A 184 -12.90 4.10 10.63
N SER A 185 -12.00 3.63 9.77
CA SER A 185 -12.23 3.60 8.32
C SER A 185 -13.35 2.64 7.89
N GLN A 186 -13.73 1.69 8.75
CA GLN A 186 -14.72 0.64 8.49
C GLN A 186 -14.44 -0.19 7.21
N THR A 187 -13.16 -0.33 6.84
CA THR A 187 -12.73 -1.06 5.65
C THR A 187 -12.47 -2.54 5.97
N ARG A 188 -13.53 -3.36 5.85
CA ARG A 188 -13.52 -4.81 6.15
C ARG A 188 -12.31 -5.55 5.56
N GLY A 189 -11.96 -5.28 4.30
CA GLY A 189 -10.81 -5.90 3.62
C GLY A 189 -9.47 -5.60 4.29
N ILE A 190 -9.29 -4.37 4.77
CA ILE A 190 -8.05 -3.95 5.44
C ILE A 190 -7.98 -4.49 6.87
N TRP A 191 -9.13 -4.69 7.55
CA TRP A 191 -9.16 -5.39 8.84
C TRP A 191 -8.60 -6.80 8.71
N LEU A 192 -9.06 -7.55 7.70
CA LEU A 192 -8.54 -8.89 7.41
C LEU A 192 -7.05 -8.83 7.04
N ALA A 193 -6.65 -7.88 6.19
CA ALA A 193 -5.26 -7.71 5.78
C ALA A 193 -4.33 -7.49 6.99
N LEU A 194 -4.72 -6.60 7.91
CA LEU A 194 -3.96 -6.30 9.12
C LEU A 194 -3.90 -7.52 10.06
N LEU A 195 -5.02 -8.24 10.23
CA LEU A 195 -5.07 -9.45 11.04
C LEU A 195 -4.10 -10.53 10.51
N CYS A 196 -4.12 -10.80 9.21
CA CYS A 196 -3.19 -11.75 8.58
C CYS A 196 -1.73 -11.32 8.76
N ALA A 197 -1.42 -10.03 8.58
CA ALA A 197 -0.08 -9.48 8.78
C ALA A 197 0.41 -9.64 10.23
N MET A 198 -0.47 -9.44 11.21
CA MET A 198 -0.17 -9.66 12.64
C MET A 198 0.09 -11.13 12.96
N ILE A 199 -0.75 -12.05 12.43
CA ILE A 199 -0.58 -13.50 12.62
C ILE A 199 0.79 -13.95 12.11
N ILE A 200 1.21 -13.46 10.94
CA ILE A 200 2.53 -13.77 10.37
C ILE A 200 3.66 -13.30 11.31
N ILE A 201 3.62 -12.05 11.78
CA ILE A 201 4.64 -11.53 12.72
C ILE A 201 4.68 -12.40 13.98
N ILE A 202 3.53 -12.69 14.59
CA ILE A 202 3.44 -13.50 15.80
C ILE A 202 3.99 -14.92 15.56
N ALA A 203 3.62 -15.57 14.46
CA ALA A 203 4.08 -16.91 14.13
C ALA A 203 5.62 -16.99 14.04
N TYR A 204 6.25 -15.96 13.46
CA TYR A 204 7.72 -15.86 13.42
C TYR A 204 8.33 -15.48 14.77
N SER A 205 7.70 -14.61 15.55
CA SER A 205 8.20 -14.17 16.87
C SER A 205 8.12 -15.27 17.94
N ILE A 206 7.04 -16.06 17.97
CA ILE A 206 6.85 -17.17 18.93
C ILE A 206 7.93 -18.24 18.74
N LYS A 207 8.33 -18.50 17.50
CA LYS A 207 9.40 -19.47 17.19
C LYS A 207 10.75 -19.06 17.80
N ASN A 208 10.98 -17.76 18.01
CA ASN A 208 12.24 -17.24 18.52
C ASN A 208 12.28 -17.02 20.04
N ASN A 209 11.19 -16.58 20.68
CA ASN A 209 11.14 -16.39 22.15
C ASN A 209 9.71 -16.30 22.70
N LYS A 210 9.38 -17.10 23.73
CA LYS A 210 8.05 -17.12 24.39
C LYS A 210 7.67 -15.82 25.10
N HIS A 211 8.61 -14.94 25.41
CA HIS A 211 8.33 -13.60 25.93
C HIS A 211 7.55 -12.75 24.92
N TRP A 212 7.85 -12.88 23.62
CA TRP A 212 7.15 -12.16 22.55
C TRP A 212 5.73 -12.64 22.34
N MET A 213 5.43 -13.90 22.71
CA MET A 213 4.07 -14.41 22.75
C MET A 213 3.21 -13.61 23.74
N ARG A 214 3.74 -13.26 24.91
CA ARG A 214 3.01 -12.49 25.93
C ARG A 214 2.70 -11.08 25.45
N ILE A 215 3.67 -10.40 24.83
CA ILE A 215 3.47 -9.07 24.25
C ILE A 215 2.48 -9.14 23.07
N GLY A 216 2.59 -10.15 22.21
CA GLY A 216 1.64 -10.37 21.12
C GLY A 216 0.21 -10.56 21.62
N ILE A 217 0.03 -11.37 22.68
CA ILE A 217 -1.28 -11.55 23.34
C ILE A 217 -1.78 -10.24 23.93
N THR A 218 -0.96 -9.47 24.64
CA THR A 218 -1.36 -8.16 25.19
C THR A 218 -1.83 -7.20 24.09
N ILE A 219 -1.14 -7.19 22.95
CA ILE A 219 -1.50 -6.33 21.82
C ILE A 219 -2.76 -6.83 21.11
N ILE A 220 -2.95 -8.14 20.97
CA ILE A 220 -4.20 -8.72 20.48
C ILE A 220 -5.35 -8.34 21.42
N LEU A 221 -5.16 -8.47 22.73
CA LEU A 221 -6.18 -8.08 23.72
C LEU A 221 -6.51 -6.59 23.60
N ALA A 222 -5.51 -5.71 23.45
CA ALA A 222 -5.75 -4.29 23.19
C ALA A 222 -6.54 -4.05 21.88
N THR A 223 -6.26 -4.82 20.84
CA THR A 223 -6.99 -4.76 19.56
C THR A 223 -8.44 -5.21 19.72
N VAL A 224 -8.68 -6.28 20.49
CA VAL A 224 -10.02 -6.76 20.85
C VAL A 224 -10.76 -5.71 21.69
N SER A 225 -10.09 -5.05 22.64
CA SER A 225 -10.68 -3.97 23.43
C SER A 225 -11.09 -2.78 22.56
N ILE A 226 -10.24 -2.35 21.60
CA ILE A 226 -10.58 -1.30 20.63
C ILE A 226 -11.78 -1.74 19.78
N SER A 227 -11.79 -3.00 19.33
CA SER A 227 -12.88 -3.54 18.53
C SER A 227 -14.20 -3.60 19.32
N TYR A 228 -14.14 -3.90 20.62
CA TYR A 228 -15.31 -3.91 21.49
C TYR A 228 -15.94 -2.51 21.63
N MET A 229 -15.14 -1.45 21.66
CA MET A 229 -15.67 -0.07 21.64
C MET A 229 -16.45 0.25 20.36
N MET A 230 -16.23 -0.51 19.28
CA MET A 230 -16.90 -0.35 17.99
C MET A 230 -17.84 -1.52 17.66
N LYS A 231 -18.30 -2.26 18.68
CA LYS A 231 -19.11 -3.48 18.50
C LYS A 231 -20.35 -3.24 17.64
N ASP A 232 -21.03 -2.10 17.80
CA ASP A 232 -22.28 -1.82 17.09
C ASP A 232 -22.00 -1.56 15.61
N THR A 233 -20.92 -0.83 15.30
CA THR A 233 -20.44 -0.63 13.93
C THR A 233 -20.03 -1.96 13.28
N ILE A 234 -19.30 -2.81 14.00
CA ILE A 234 -18.88 -4.12 13.49
C ILE A 234 -20.11 -5.01 13.24
N SER A 235 -21.06 -5.04 14.18
CA SER A 235 -22.31 -5.79 14.06
C SER A 235 -23.14 -5.32 12.86
N GLN A 236 -23.29 -4.01 12.68
CA GLN A 236 -23.95 -3.43 11.51
C GLN A 236 -23.25 -3.83 10.20
N ARG A 237 -21.92 -3.87 10.17
CA ARG A 237 -21.18 -4.33 8.97
C ARG A 237 -21.38 -5.81 8.69
N ILE A 238 -21.49 -6.65 9.73
CA ILE A 238 -21.80 -8.08 9.57
C ILE A 238 -23.21 -8.24 9.01
N GLU A 239 -24.20 -7.56 9.59
CA GLU A 239 -25.59 -7.64 9.12
C GLU A 239 -25.75 -7.10 7.70
N GLN A 240 -25.10 -5.97 7.37
CA GLN A 240 -25.04 -5.48 6.00
C GLN A 240 -24.48 -6.54 5.05
N THR A 241 -23.42 -7.26 5.44
CA THR A 241 -22.85 -8.33 4.60
C THR A 241 -23.87 -9.42 4.34
N ARG A 242 -24.61 -9.84 5.38
CA ARG A 242 -25.66 -10.85 5.25
C ARG A 242 -26.75 -10.41 4.28
N VAL A 243 -27.29 -9.21 4.46
CA VAL A 243 -28.31 -8.64 3.57
C VAL A 243 -27.79 -8.50 2.14
N GLU A 244 -26.54 -8.08 1.95
CA GLU A 244 -25.92 -8.01 0.61
C GLU A 244 -25.85 -9.39 -0.06
N ILE A 245 -25.54 -10.46 0.70
CA ILE A 245 -25.52 -11.84 0.17
C ILE A 245 -26.94 -12.30 -0.22
N GLU A 246 -27.94 -12.10 0.64
CA GLU A 246 -29.33 -12.46 0.37
C GLU A 246 -29.88 -11.73 -0.88
N ARG A 247 -29.49 -10.46 -1.08
CA ARG A 247 -29.80 -9.70 -2.31
C ARG A 247 -29.12 -10.30 -3.54
N ILE A 248 -27.85 -10.67 -3.45
CA ILE A 248 -27.12 -11.31 -4.57
C ILE A 248 -27.75 -12.65 -4.94
N GLU A 249 -28.13 -13.47 -3.95
CA GLU A 249 -28.79 -14.76 -4.19
C GLU A 249 -30.16 -14.61 -4.85
N SER A 250 -30.87 -13.51 -4.58
CA SER A 250 -32.13 -13.17 -5.25
C SER A 250 -31.95 -12.50 -6.62
N GLY A 251 -30.70 -12.36 -7.10
CA GLY A 251 -30.37 -11.77 -8.40
C GLY A 251 -30.20 -10.25 -8.40
N ASP A 252 -30.37 -9.60 -7.24
CA ASP A 252 -30.15 -8.16 -7.07
C ASP A 252 -28.67 -7.85 -6.78
N LEU A 253 -27.97 -7.38 -7.82
CA LEU A 253 -26.56 -7.02 -7.76
C LEU A 253 -26.31 -5.52 -7.49
N ALA A 254 -27.33 -4.75 -7.08
CA ALA A 254 -27.19 -3.32 -6.79
C ALA A 254 -26.52 -3.01 -5.44
N SER A 255 -25.98 -4.03 -4.77
CA SER A 255 -25.19 -3.90 -3.53
C SER A 255 -23.71 -3.60 -3.80
N SER A 256 -22.94 -3.27 -2.76
CA SER A 256 -21.50 -3.00 -2.92
C SER A 256 -20.73 -4.24 -3.36
N ILE A 257 -21.08 -5.42 -2.83
CA ILE A 257 -20.51 -6.70 -3.28
C ILE A 257 -21.04 -7.05 -4.67
N GLY A 258 -22.34 -6.87 -4.94
CA GLY A 258 -22.96 -7.15 -6.23
C GLY A 258 -22.32 -6.36 -7.37
N LEU A 259 -22.12 -5.05 -7.19
CA LEU A 259 -21.43 -4.19 -8.16
C LEU A 259 -19.98 -4.63 -8.40
N ARG A 260 -19.25 -5.09 -7.37
CA ARG A 260 -17.89 -5.63 -7.57
C ARG A 260 -17.90 -6.90 -8.41
N LEU A 261 -18.87 -7.80 -8.21
CA LEU A 261 -19.01 -8.99 -9.04
C LEU A 261 -19.27 -8.62 -10.51
N GLN A 262 -20.14 -7.64 -10.76
CA GLN A 262 -20.37 -7.11 -12.10
C GLN A 262 -19.10 -6.47 -12.70
N MET A 263 -18.35 -5.71 -11.90
CA MET A 263 -17.05 -5.14 -12.31
C MET A 263 -16.05 -6.22 -12.71
N TRP A 264 -15.97 -7.32 -11.96
CA TRP A 264 -15.04 -8.39 -12.24
C TRP A 264 -15.40 -9.13 -13.53
N GLN A 265 -16.69 -9.39 -13.73
CA GLN A 265 -17.20 -9.91 -15.01
C GLN A 265 -16.86 -8.96 -16.16
N ALA A 266 -17.16 -7.67 -16.01
CA ALA A 266 -16.83 -6.66 -17.02
C ALA A 266 -15.33 -6.63 -17.34
N ALA A 267 -14.47 -6.61 -16.32
CA ALA A 267 -13.03 -6.66 -16.50
C ALA A 267 -12.57 -7.91 -17.26
N THR A 268 -13.16 -9.07 -17.00
CA THR A 268 -12.85 -10.29 -17.75
C THR A 268 -13.28 -10.24 -19.20
N GLU A 269 -14.45 -9.67 -19.51
CA GLU A 269 -14.89 -9.50 -20.90
C GLU A 269 -14.03 -8.49 -21.65
N ILE A 270 -13.71 -7.36 -21.02
CA ILE A 270 -12.84 -6.32 -21.58
C ILE A 270 -11.44 -6.87 -21.87
N ALA A 271 -10.91 -7.71 -20.98
CA ALA A 271 -9.60 -8.33 -21.17
C ALA A 271 -9.52 -9.19 -22.44
N LYS A 272 -10.65 -9.76 -22.92
CA LYS A 272 -10.66 -10.57 -24.14
C LYS A 272 -10.35 -9.75 -25.41
N VAL A 273 -10.58 -8.44 -25.39
CA VAL A 273 -10.31 -7.55 -26.54
C VAL A 273 -8.80 -7.44 -26.80
N ASN A 274 -7.98 -7.31 -25.75
CA ASN A 274 -6.53 -7.33 -25.86
C ASN A 274 -5.91 -8.10 -24.68
N PRO A 275 -5.85 -9.44 -24.74
CA PRO A 275 -5.49 -10.27 -23.59
C PRO A 275 -4.07 -10.04 -23.07
N TRP A 276 -3.11 -9.80 -23.97
CA TRP A 276 -1.69 -9.74 -23.60
C TRP A 276 -1.30 -8.40 -22.98
N PHE A 277 -1.77 -7.30 -23.58
CA PHE A 277 -1.35 -5.95 -23.20
C PHE A 277 -2.44 -5.16 -22.49
N GLY A 278 -3.70 -5.60 -22.54
CA GLY A 278 -4.85 -4.90 -21.98
C GLY A 278 -5.19 -3.63 -22.75
N VAL A 279 -6.37 -3.09 -22.49
CA VAL A 279 -6.96 -2.03 -23.32
C VAL A 279 -6.64 -0.61 -22.82
N GLY A 280 -5.92 -0.48 -21.70
CA GLY A 280 -5.55 0.82 -21.15
C GLY A 280 -6.77 1.68 -20.79
N SER A 281 -6.74 2.97 -21.14
CA SER A 281 -7.84 3.91 -20.88
C SER A 281 -9.10 3.65 -21.69
N ASP A 282 -9.01 2.86 -22.77
CA ASP A 282 -10.15 2.56 -23.65
C ASP A 282 -11.16 1.59 -23.01
N HIS A 283 -10.83 1.05 -21.82
CA HIS A 283 -11.71 0.15 -21.08
C HIS A 283 -13.13 0.69 -20.86
N LYS A 284 -13.31 2.01 -20.79
CA LYS A 284 -14.63 2.64 -20.61
C LYS A 284 -15.49 2.57 -21.87
N ASN A 285 -14.91 2.85 -23.04
CA ASN A 285 -15.63 2.76 -24.30
C ASN A 285 -16.02 1.31 -24.58
N ILE A 286 -15.09 0.37 -24.31
CA ILE A 286 -15.34 -1.07 -24.46
C ILE A 286 -16.42 -1.53 -23.47
N LEU A 287 -16.42 -1.03 -22.23
CA LEU A 287 -17.48 -1.33 -21.26
C LEU A 287 -18.85 -0.93 -21.81
N ILE A 288 -18.99 0.30 -22.33
CA ILE A 288 -20.25 0.80 -22.89
C ILE A 288 -20.69 -0.07 -24.06
N ALA A 289 -19.79 -0.38 -25.01
CA ALA A 289 -20.10 -1.24 -26.14
C ALA A 289 -20.57 -2.64 -25.70
N LEU A 290 -19.94 -3.24 -24.68
CA LEU A 290 -20.35 -4.54 -24.15
C LEU A 290 -21.73 -4.51 -23.45
N VAL A 291 -22.10 -3.37 -22.86
CA VAL A 291 -23.45 -3.16 -22.30
C VAL A 291 -24.47 -3.02 -23.43
N GLU A 292 -24.18 -2.22 -24.47
CA GLU A 292 -25.06 -2.04 -25.64
C GLU A 292 -25.27 -3.34 -26.42
N GLU A 293 -24.26 -4.21 -26.47
CA GLU A 293 -24.32 -5.56 -27.05
C GLU A 293 -25.11 -6.57 -26.17
N GLY A 294 -25.57 -6.17 -24.99
CA GLY A 294 -26.29 -7.04 -24.05
C GLY A 294 -25.41 -8.10 -23.36
N LYS A 295 -24.08 -7.96 -23.43
CA LYS A 295 -23.13 -8.89 -22.79
C LYS A 295 -22.91 -8.58 -21.30
N LEU A 296 -23.18 -7.36 -20.87
CA LEU A 296 -23.09 -6.89 -19.49
C LEU A 296 -24.41 -6.21 -19.08
N GLN A 297 -24.70 -6.20 -17.78
CA GLN A 297 -25.91 -5.55 -17.26
C GLN A 297 -25.83 -4.03 -17.41
N GLU A 298 -26.96 -3.37 -17.66
CA GLU A 298 -27.04 -1.91 -17.77
C GLU A 298 -26.53 -1.20 -16.50
N SER A 299 -26.77 -1.78 -15.32
CA SER A 299 -26.36 -1.17 -14.04
C SER A 299 -24.84 -0.96 -13.90
N ILE A 300 -24.00 -1.78 -14.55
CA ILE A 300 -22.56 -1.54 -14.57
C ILE A 300 -22.15 -0.43 -15.55
N GLY A 301 -22.92 -0.24 -16.62
CA GLY A 301 -22.77 0.86 -17.56
C GLY A 301 -23.12 2.20 -16.91
N GLU A 302 -24.23 2.24 -16.16
CA GLU A 302 -24.64 3.41 -15.38
C GLU A 302 -23.66 3.75 -14.26
N PHE A 303 -23.13 2.73 -13.56
CA PHE A 303 -22.12 2.95 -12.52
C PHE A 303 -20.82 3.53 -13.08
N HIS A 304 -20.48 3.20 -14.33
CA HIS A 304 -19.34 3.73 -15.08
C HIS A 304 -18.03 3.75 -14.26
N PRO A 305 -17.53 2.58 -13.83
CA PRO A 305 -16.42 2.47 -12.88
C PRO A 305 -15.11 3.03 -13.43
N ASP A 306 -14.46 3.89 -12.65
CA ASP A 306 -13.05 4.25 -12.87
C ASP A 306 -12.11 3.08 -12.56
N HIS A 307 -12.47 2.25 -11.58
CA HIS A 307 -11.70 1.10 -11.12
C HIS A 307 -12.60 -0.10 -10.86
N TYR A 308 -12.07 -1.32 -11.08
CA TYR A 308 -12.79 -2.57 -10.88
C TYR A 308 -12.71 -3.12 -9.43
N HIS A 309 -12.16 -2.33 -8.50
CA HIS A 309 -12.02 -2.64 -7.06
C HIS A 309 -11.41 -4.02 -6.75
N ASN A 310 -10.53 -4.48 -7.64
CA ASN A 310 -9.67 -5.62 -7.45
C ASN A 310 -8.49 -5.45 -8.40
N GLN A 311 -7.28 -5.36 -7.84
CA GLN A 311 -6.05 -5.08 -8.58
C GLN A 311 -5.77 -6.10 -9.70
N PHE A 312 -6.18 -7.36 -9.51
CA PHE A 312 -5.92 -8.42 -10.49
C PHE A 312 -6.85 -8.28 -11.70
N PHE A 313 -8.16 -8.05 -11.47
CA PHE A 313 -9.10 -7.78 -12.56
C PHE A 313 -8.80 -6.44 -13.25
N GLU A 314 -8.44 -5.41 -12.48
CA GLU A 314 -8.00 -4.12 -12.99
C GLU A 314 -6.83 -4.26 -13.96
N ASN A 315 -5.79 -5.00 -13.55
CA ASN A 315 -4.61 -5.17 -14.37
C ASN A 315 -4.83 -6.16 -15.51
N LEU A 316 -5.68 -7.18 -15.33
CA LEU A 316 -6.07 -8.05 -16.43
C LEU A 316 -6.74 -7.25 -17.56
N ALA A 317 -7.70 -6.39 -17.23
CA ALA A 317 -8.41 -5.57 -18.22
C ALA A 317 -7.52 -4.47 -18.82
N LYS A 318 -6.89 -3.65 -17.98
CA LYS A 318 -6.18 -2.43 -18.43
C LYS A 318 -4.74 -2.69 -18.85
N MET A 319 -4.10 -3.69 -18.25
CA MET A 319 -2.67 -3.99 -18.44
C MET A 319 -2.41 -5.38 -19.04
N GLY A 320 -3.42 -6.20 -19.27
CA GLY A 320 -3.29 -7.54 -19.84
C GLY A 320 -2.56 -8.52 -18.93
N ILE A 321 -2.38 -9.74 -19.43
CA ILE A 321 -1.69 -10.84 -18.75
C ILE A 321 -0.27 -10.43 -18.34
N ILE A 322 0.46 -9.68 -19.18
CA ILE A 322 1.82 -9.25 -18.87
C ILE A 322 1.83 -8.32 -17.65
N GLY A 323 0.94 -7.32 -17.62
CA GLY A 323 0.83 -6.42 -16.48
C GLY A 323 0.36 -7.11 -15.20
N LEU A 324 -0.56 -8.07 -15.33
CA LEU A 324 -1.01 -8.92 -14.22
C LEU A 324 0.16 -9.71 -13.62
N ILE A 325 0.96 -10.37 -14.45
CA ILE A 325 2.15 -11.14 -14.00
C ILE A 325 3.13 -10.22 -13.28
N LEU A 326 3.45 -9.06 -13.85
CA LEU A 326 4.36 -8.09 -13.21
C LEU A 326 3.83 -7.63 -11.84
N THR A 327 2.52 -7.44 -11.73
CA THR A 327 1.87 -7.05 -10.46
C THR A 327 1.95 -8.15 -9.41
N ILE A 328 1.73 -9.41 -9.79
CA ILE A 328 1.92 -10.56 -8.91
C ILE A 328 3.39 -10.63 -8.46
N LEU A 329 4.34 -10.40 -9.38
CA LEU A 329 5.76 -10.39 -9.07
C LEU A 329 6.15 -9.26 -8.10
N LEU A 330 5.50 -8.08 -8.15
CA LEU A 330 5.75 -7.00 -7.18
C LEU A 330 5.54 -7.46 -5.74
N MET A 331 4.59 -8.35 -5.50
CA MET A 331 4.27 -8.87 -4.15
C MET A 331 5.00 -10.18 -3.83
N LEU A 332 5.21 -11.07 -4.81
CA LEU A 332 5.88 -12.35 -4.57
C LEU A 332 7.39 -12.23 -4.45
N THR A 333 8.03 -11.33 -5.21
CA THR A 333 9.49 -11.15 -5.18
C THR A 333 10.03 -10.82 -3.79
N PRO A 334 9.47 -9.87 -3.02
CA PRO A 334 9.93 -9.61 -1.65
C PRO A 334 9.72 -10.79 -0.70
N ILE A 335 8.61 -11.54 -0.84
CA ILE A 335 8.34 -12.75 -0.04
C ILE A 335 9.40 -13.82 -0.33
N ILE A 336 9.65 -14.10 -1.61
CA ILE A 336 10.66 -15.08 -2.06
C ILE A 336 12.05 -14.65 -1.58
N TYR A 337 12.38 -13.36 -1.69
CA TYR A 337 13.65 -12.82 -1.19
C TYR A 337 13.79 -13.05 0.31
N ALA A 338 12.78 -12.67 1.10
CA ALA A 338 12.81 -12.77 2.56
C ALA A 338 12.97 -14.23 3.04
N ILE A 339 12.29 -15.18 2.39
CA ILE A 339 12.38 -16.61 2.70
C ILE A 339 13.74 -17.18 2.28
N ARG A 340 14.17 -16.94 1.02
CA ARG A 340 15.40 -17.54 0.48
C ARG A 340 16.67 -16.98 1.10
N LYS A 341 16.69 -15.70 1.48
CA LYS A 341 17.84 -15.04 2.10
C LYS A 341 17.82 -15.09 3.62
N ASN A 342 16.70 -15.53 4.22
CA ASN A 342 16.52 -15.61 5.67
C ASN A 342 16.94 -14.34 6.41
N VAL A 343 16.53 -13.18 5.88
CA VAL A 343 16.88 -11.86 6.41
C VAL A 343 16.28 -11.64 7.81
N ALA A 344 16.93 -10.79 8.61
CA ALA A 344 16.57 -10.52 10.02
C ALA A 344 15.20 -9.82 10.21
N ASN A 345 14.64 -9.28 9.14
CA ASN A 345 13.36 -8.57 9.08
C ASN A 345 12.34 -9.28 8.17
N ARG A 346 12.52 -10.58 7.91
CA ARG A 346 11.67 -11.36 6.98
C ARG A 346 10.19 -11.28 7.32
N GLU A 347 9.84 -11.31 8.61
CA GLU A 347 8.46 -11.24 9.06
C GLU A 347 7.80 -9.91 8.71
N LEU A 348 8.54 -8.79 8.80
CA LEU A 348 8.03 -7.48 8.38
C LEU A 348 7.82 -7.44 6.86
N ILE A 349 8.79 -7.92 6.09
CA ILE A 349 8.72 -7.95 4.61
C ILE A 349 7.54 -8.79 4.14
N ILE A 350 7.38 -9.99 4.69
CA ILE A 350 6.29 -10.91 4.34
C ILE A 350 4.96 -10.30 4.77
N SER A 351 4.84 -9.78 5.99
CA SER A 351 3.59 -9.17 6.47
C SER A 351 3.15 -7.95 5.67
N LEU A 352 4.07 -7.06 5.28
CA LEU A 352 3.74 -5.94 4.40
C LEU A 352 3.31 -6.40 3.00
N SER A 353 3.96 -7.44 2.47
CA SER A 353 3.60 -7.98 1.15
C SER A 353 2.24 -8.69 1.17
N VAL A 354 1.93 -9.44 2.24
CA VAL A 354 0.62 -10.07 2.42
C VAL A 354 -0.47 -9.03 2.66
N LEU A 355 -0.18 -7.97 3.43
CA LEU A 355 -1.10 -6.84 3.62
C LEU A 355 -1.53 -6.26 2.26
N PHE A 356 -0.55 -5.95 1.40
CA PHE A 356 -0.82 -5.43 0.05
C PHE A 356 -1.53 -6.46 -0.85
N PHE A 357 -1.19 -7.74 -0.76
CA PHE A 357 -1.87 -8.79 -1.50
C PHE A 357 -3.36 -8.87 -1.14
N ILE A 358 -3.70 -8.82 0.14
CA ILE A 358 -5.11 -8.83 0.59
C ILE A 358 -5.80 -7.51 0.20
N ALA A 359 -5.12 -6.37 0.33
CA ALA A 359 -5.66 -5.09 -0.13
C ALA A 359 -5.99 -5.11 -1.64
N CYS A 360 -5.13 -5.74 -2.45
CA CYS A 360 -5.33 -5.96 -3.89
C CYS A 360 -6.57 -6.81 -4.24
N LEU A 361 -7.07 -7.64 -3.32
CA LEU A 361 -8.31 -8.40 -3.54
C LEU A 361 -9.56 -7.53 -3.41
N THR A 362 -9.47 -6.41 -2.69
CA THR A 362 -10.61 -5.56 -2.33
C THR A 362 -10.56 -4.15 -2.90
N ASP A 363 -9.41 -3.74 -3.44
CA ASP A 363 -9.18 -2.45 -4.07
C ASP A 363 -7.95 -2.50 -5.00
N VAL A 364 -7.51 -1.33 -5.49
CA VAL A 364 -6.42 -1.16 -6.47
C VAL A 364 -5.23 -0.36 -5.91
N PRO A 365 -4.56 -0.81 -4.84
CA PRO A 365 -3.52 -0.03 -4.15
C PRO A 365 -2.32 0.33 -5.03
N PHE A 366 -2.08 -0.37 -6.15
CA PHE A 366 -1.02 -0.02 -7.10
C PHE A 366 -1.44 0.99 -8.19
N TRP A 367 -2.71 1.39 -8.21
CA TRP A 367 -3.21 2.51 -9.05
C TRP A 367 -3.28 3.83 -8.29
N TYR A 368 -3.38 3.78 -6.96
CA TYR A 368 -3.20 4.95 -6.12
C TYR A 368 -1.71 5.25 -5.93
N ALA A 369 -1.32 6.50 -6.20
CA ALA A 369 0.07 6.92 -6.15
C ALA A 369 0.64 6.80 -4.73
N GLU A 370 -0.15 7.16 -3.74
CA GLU A 370 0.18 7.26 -2.33
C GLU A 370 0.56 5.89 -1.76
N THR A 371 -0.30 4.87 -1.95
CA THR A 371 -0.06 3.51 -1.49
C THR A 371 1.05 2.82 -2.29
N SER A 372 1.15 3.10 -3.60
CA SER A 372 2.25 2.59 -4.44
C SER A 372 3.61 3.10 -4.00
N LEU A 373 3.74 4.41 -3.81
CA LEU A 373 4.95 5.06 -3.30
C LEU A 373 5.32 4.51 -1.92
N LEU A 374 4.32 4.36 -1.03
CA LEU A 374 4.53 3.81 0.30
C LEU A 374 5.09 2.40 0.25
N TYR A 375 4.49 1.53 -0.58
CA TYR A 375 4.96 0.16 -0.72
C TYR A 375 6.39 0.10 -1.26
N PHE A 376 6.66 0.73 -2.41
CA PHE A 376 7.95 0.57 -3.07
C PHE A 376 9.10 1.19 -2.29
N LEU A 377 8.89 2.37 -1.70
CA LEU A 377 9.92 3.06 -0.92
C LEU A 377 10.19 2.39 0.42
N LEU A 378 9.27 1.57 0.94
CA LEU A 378 9.51 0.71 2.09
C LEU A 378 10.18 -0.60 1.72
N ILE A 379 9.63 -1.31 0.74
CA ILE A 379 9.99 -2.71 0.48
C ILE A 379 11.35 -2.87 -0.20
N ILE A 380 11.76 -1.90 -1.04
CA ILE A 380 13.07 -1.94 -1.72
C ILE A 380 14.22 -1.85 -0.71
N PRO A 381 14.30 -0.84 0.19
CA PRO A 381 15.36 -0.78 1.20
C PRO A 381 15.33 -1.97 2.16
N LEU A 382 14.14 -2.42 2.59
CA LEU A 382 13.98 -3.58 3.47
C LEU A 382 14.57 -4.86 2.87
N CYS A 383 14.58 -4.97 1.55
CA CYS A 383 15.12 -6.11 0.81
C CYS A 383 16.54 -5.87 0.28
N ASN A 384 17.38 -5.12 1.00
CA ASN A 384 18.80 -4.99 0.71
C ASN A 384 19.64 -5.90 1.64
N LYS A 385 20.76 -6.43 1.14
CA LYS A 385 21.69 -7.30 1.88
C LYS A 385 22.30 -6.61 3.10
N ASP A 386 22.52 -5.31 3.00
CA ASP A 386 23.14 -4.51 4.06
C ASP A 386 22.10 -3.92 5.03
N PHE A 387 20.83 -4.32 4.88
CA PHE A 387 19.73 -3.80 5.68
C PHE A 387 19.49 -4.66 6.92
N GLU A 388 20.07 -4.25 8.05
CA GLU A 388 19.81 -4.85 9.36
C GLU A 388 18.97 -3.90 10.23
N LEU A 389 17.79 -4.39 10.65
CA LEU A 389 16.89 -3.67 11.58
C LEU A 389 17.21 -3.97 13.03
#